data_AF-A0A9W6LUQ4-F1
#
_entry.id   AF-A0A9W6LUQ4-F1
#
_cell.length_a   1.000
_cell.length_b   1.000
_cell.length_c   1.000
_cell.angle_alpha   90.00
_cell.angle_beta   90.00
_cell.angle_gamma   90.00
#
_symmetry.space_group_name_H-M   'P 1'
#
loop_
_entity.id
_entity.type
_entity.pdbx_description
1 polymer ?
#
loop_
_entity_poly.entity_id
_entity_poly.type
_entity_poly.pdbx_seq_one_letter_code
_entity_poly.pdbx_strand_id
1 'polypeptide(L)'
;MYFWKRLFSEDYEETLWKTSLRRVFPNKKLRRADVALQLERIYQTRNRLAHHEPVYGRRLAETLTAIQFVAANLGGAYAPGESPLAKLLEDDMERVKEQAAALATRFASFSGTTGSHP
;
A
#
# COMPACT_ATOMS: atom_id res chain seq x y z
N MET A 1 -16.03 -3.32 -4.16
CA MET A 1 -16.52 -2.88 -2.84
C MET A 1 -15.82 -1.57 -2.47
N TYR A 2 -16.52 -0.45 -2.63
CA TYR A 2 -15.97 0.92 -2.50
C TYR A 2 -15.95 1.47 -1.08
N PHE A 3 -16.36 0.67 -0.09
CA PHE A 3 -16.60 1.11 1.28
C PHE A 3 -15.39 1.84 1.89
N TRP A 4 -14.22 1.21 1.90
CA TRP A 4 -13.02 1.78 2.54
C TRP A 4 -12.53 3.05 1.86
N LYS A 5 -12.55 3.12 0.52
CA LYS A 5 -12.24 4.36 -0.21
C LYS A 5 -13.21 5.47 0.18
N ARG A 6 -14.50 5.16 0.16
CA ARG A 6 -15.58 6.12 0.40
C ARG A 6 -15.55 6.64 1.84
N LEU A 7 -15.16 5.80 2.79
CA LEU A 7 -15.05 6.18 4.20
C LEU A 7 -14.06 7.34 4.45
N PHE A 8 -13.03 7.47 3.59
CA PHE A 8 -12.01 8.52 3.69
C PHE A 8 -12.12 9.58 2.58
N SER A 9 -13.26 9.68 1.88
CA SER A 9 -13.46 10.73 0.89
C SER A 9 -13.63 12.12 1.51
N GLU A 10 -13.44 13.16 0.70
CA GLU A 10 -13.59 14.55 1.12
C GLU A 10 -14.99 14.87 1.64
N ASP A 11 -16.02 14.25 1.06
CA ASP A 11 -17.42 14.33 1.49
C ASP A 11 -17.62 14.05 2.99
N TYR A 12 -16.68 13.32 3.63
CA TYR A 12 -16.75 12.94 5.05
C TYR A 12 -15.67 13.58 5.93
N GLU A 13 -15.01 14.65 5.47
CA GLU A 13 -14.01 15.39 6.25
C GLU A 13 -14.59 15.86 7.60
N GLU A 14 -15.74 16.53 7.57
CA GLU A 14 -16.38 17.08 8.78
C GLU A 14 -17.08 15.99 9.61
N THR A 15 -17.74 15.04 8.95
CA THR A 15 -18.69 14.13 9.60
C THR A 15 -18.05 12.85 10.13
N LEU A 16 -17.04 12.29 9.45
CA LEU A 16 -16.37 11.05 9.88
C LEU A 16 -14.90 11.30 10.25
N TRP A 17 -14.17 12.07 9.47
CA TRP A 17 -12.73 12.26 9.70
C TRP A 17 -12.45 13.01 11.01
N LYS A 18 -12.98 14.23 11.16
CA LYS A 18 -12.75 15.04 12.38
C LYS A 18 -13.35 14.43 13.64
N THR A 19 -14.49 13.74 13.52
CA THR A 19 -15.25 13.19 14.65
C THR A 19 -14.65 11.90 15.19
N SER A 20 -14.23 10.97 14.32
CA SER A 20 -13.93 9.59 14.70
C SER A 20 -12.69 9.00 14.01
N LEU A 21 -12.57 9.09 12.68
CA LEU A 21 -11.51 8.38 11.95
C LEU A 21 -10.11 8.91 12.27
N ARG A 22 -9.96 10.22 12.54
CA ARG A 22 -8.69 10.80 12.97
C ARG A 22 -8.18 10.18 14.28
N ARG A 23 -9.06 9.61 15.13
CA ARG A 23 -8.64 8.96 16.38
C ARG A 23 -7.99 7.59 16.12
N VAL A 24 -8.31 6.96 15.00
CA VAL A 24 -7.72 5.68 14.58
C VAL A 24 -6.28 5.88 14.07
N PHE A 25 -5.94 7.10 13.66
CA PHE A 25 -4.60 7.54 13.25
C PHE A 25 -4.04 8.57 14.25
N PRO A 26 -3.40 8.12 15.34
CA PRO A 26 -3.03 9.00 16.46
C PRO A 26 -1.94 10.03 16.12
N ASN A 27 -1.22 9.84 15.01
CA ASN A 27 -0.32 10.86 14.49
C ASN A 27 -1.11 12.06 13.94
N LYS A 28 -1.23 13.11 14.76
CA LYS A 28 -1.96 14.34 14.43
C LYS A 28 -1.42 15.12 13.23
N LYS A 29 -0.21 14.80 12.75
CA LYS A 29 0.37 15.42 11.54
C LYS A 29 -0.20 14.82 10.25
N LEU A 30 -0.84 13.65 10.30
CA LEU A 30 -1.43 13.02 9.13
C LEU A 30 -2.72 13.74 8.73
N ARG A 31 -2.85 14.05 7.45
CA ARG A 31 -4.08 14.62 6.88
C ARG A 31 -4.94 13.49 6.32
N ARG A 32 -6.26 13.70 6.26
CA ARG A 32 -7.20 12.74 5.65
C ARG A 32 -6.75 12.35 4.24
N ALA A 33 -6.37 13.34 3.43
CA ALA A 33 -5.96 13.14 2.06
C ALA A 33 -4.77 12.17 1.92
N ASP A 34 -3.81 12.23 2.85
CA ASP A 34 -2.64 11.36 2.83
C ASP A 34 -3.05 9.90 3.11
N VAL A 35 -3.93 9.69 4.09
CA VAL A 35 -4.49 8.37 4.42
C VAL A 35 -5.37 7.84 3.28
N ALA A 36 -6.24 8.67 2.73
CA ALA A 36 -7.13 8.33 1.64
C ALA A 36 -6.34 7.89 0.39
N LEU A 37 -5.24 8.58 0.09
CA LEU A 37 -4.35 8.22 -1.03
C LEU A 37 -3.73 6.83 -0.85
N GLN A 38 -3.26 6.49 0.36
CA GLN A 38 -2.69 5.15 0.59
C GLN A 38 -3.76 4.06 0.51
N LEU A 39 -4.95 4.29 1.07
CA LEU A 39 -6.06 3.34 0.96
C LEU A 39 -6.54 3.17 -0.48
N GLU A 40 -6.52 4.23 -1.29
CA GLU A 40 -6.83 4.15 -2.71
C GLU A 40 -5.83 3.27 -3.46
N ARG A 41 -4.52 3.37 -3.16
CA ARG A 41 -3.50 2.51 -3.78
C ARG A 41 -3.74 1.03 -3.48
N ILE A 42 -4.04 0.70 -2.21
CA ILE A 42 -4.38 -0.67 -1.80
C ILE A 42 -5.67 -1.13 -2.52
N TYR A 43 -6.69 -0.27 -2.57
CA TYR A 43 -7.95 -0.56 -3.25
C TYR A 43 -7.75 -0.87 -4.73
N GLN A 44 -7.00 -0.03 -5.45
CA GLN A 44 -6.71 -0.23 -6.87
C GLN A 44 -6.00 -1.55 -7.12
N THR A 45 -4.98 -1.88 -6.31
CA THR A 45 -4.26 -3.15 -6.43
C THR A 45 -5.18 -4.33 -6.16
N ARG A 46 -5.97 -4.29 -5.08
CA ARG A 46 -6.96 -5.34 -4.80
C ARG A 46 -7.95 -5.50 -5.97
N ASN A 47 -8.41 -4.40 -6.56
CA ASN A 47 -9.35 -4.44 -7.68
C ASN A 47 -8.72 -5.15 -8.89
N ARG A 48 -7.48 -4.81 -9.22
CA ARG A 48 -6.73 -5.45 -10.31
C ARG A 48 -6.53 -6.95 -10.07
N LEU A 49 -6.14 -7.33 -8.85
CA LEU A 49 -6.02 -8.75 -8.48
C LEU A 49 -7.34 -9.50 -8.65
N ALA A 50 -8.48 -8.89 -8.29
CA ALA A 50 -9.81 -9.47 -8.48
C ALA A 50 -10.21 -9.57 -9.96
N HIS A 51 -9.69 -8.69 -10.81
CA HIS A 51 -9.83 -8.77 -12.27
C HIS A 51 -8.75 -9.64 -12.93
N HIS A 52 -7.93 -10.36 -12.14
CA HIS A 52 -6.82 -11.17 -12.63
C HIS A 52 -5.77 -10.37 -13.44
N GLU A 53 -5.67 -9.07 -13.20
CA GLU A 53 -4.67 -8.22 -13.83
C GLU A 53 -3.35 -8.25 -13.05
N PRO A 54 -2.19 -8.32 -13.74
CA PRO A 54 -0.89 -8.45 -13.10
C PRO A 54 -0.42 -7.15 -12.46
N VAL A 55 0.16 -7.22 -11.25
CA VAL A 55 0.68 -6.06 -10.48
C VAL A 55 2.19 -6.21 -10.29
N TYR A 56 2.98 -5.33 -10.91
CA TYR A 56 4.44 -5.33 -10.84
C TYR A 56 5.01 -3.91 -11.00
N GLY A 57 6.34 -3.77 -10.87
CA GLY A 57 7.05 -2.50 -11.06
C GLY A 57 6.57 -1.39 -10.12
N ARG A 58 6.43 -0.17 -10.65
CA ARG A 58 6.02 1.02 -9.89
C ARG A 58 4.74 0.80 -9.07
N ARG A 59 3.75 0.13 -9.65
CA ARG A 59 2.45 -0.08 -9.00
C ARG A 59 2.57 -0.99 -7.77
N LEU A 60 3.39 -2.03 -7.87
CA LEU A 60 3.68 -2.90 -6.73
C LEU A 60 4.42 -2.13 -5.64
N ALA A 61 5.43 -1.34 -5.99
CA ALA A 61 6.17 -0.51 -5.05
C ALA A 61 5.25 0.48 -4.30
N GLU A 62 4.38 1.20 -5.03
CA GLU A 62 3.40 2.12 -4.44
C GLU A 62 2.41 1.41 -3.51
N THR A 63 2.05 0.15 -3.81
CA THR A 63 1.19 -0.66 -2.96
C THR A 63 1.90 -1.08 -1.68
N LEU A 64 3.15 -1.54 -1.77
CA LEU A 64 3.94 -1.94 -0.59
C LEU A 64 4.17 -0.74 0.34
N THR A 65 4.48 0.44 -0.20
CA THR A 65 4.56 1.68 0.58
C THR A 65 3.23 2.01 1.25
N ALA A 66 2.11 1.84 0.54
CA ALA A 66 0.79 2.11 1.11
C ALA A 66 0.44 1.14 2.26
N ILE A 67 0.75 -0.15 2.12
CA ILE A 67 0.54 -1.15 3.17
C ILE A 67 1.41 -0.83 4.39
N GLN A 68 2.70 -0.52 4.20
CA GLN A 68 3.59 -0.13 5.29
C GLN A 68 3.10 1.12 6.02
N PHE A 69 2.64 2.13 5.27
CA PHE A 69 2.07 3.35 5.85
C PHE A 69 0.87 3.03 6.73
N VAL A 70 -0.10 2.25 6.23
CA VAL A 70 -1.30 1.90 7.00
C VAL A 70 -0.92 1.06 8.22
N ALA A 71 -0.07 0.05 8.04
CA ALA A 71 0.39 -0.81 9.13
C ALA A 71 1.09 -0.03 10.24
N ALA A 72 1.92 0.96 9.90
CA ALA A 72 2.64 1.76 10.88
C ALA A 72 1.78 2.81 11.61
N ASN A 73 0.71 3.31 10.98
CA ASN A 73 -0.05 4.46 11.50
C ASN A 73 -1.45 4.10 12.02
N LEU A 74 -1.92 2.87 11.82
CA LEU A 74 -3.24 2.41 12.27
C LEU A 74 -3.20 1.90 13.72
N GLY A 75 -4.13 2.35 14.56
CA GLY A 75 -4.48 1.69 15.82
C GLY A 75 -3.73 2.14 17.08
N GLY A 76 -2.75 3.03 16.98
CA GLY A 76 -2.00 3.47 18.16
C GLY A 76 -0.75 4.30 17.83
N ALA A 77 -0.29 5.09 18.81
CA ALA A 77 0.96 5.84 18.68
C ALA A 77 2.13 4.89 18.98
N TYR A 78 2.37 3.97 18.06
CA TYR A 78 3.45 3.01 18.16
C TYR A 78 4.76 3.66 17.72
N ALA A 79 5.90 3.19 18.25
CA ALA A 79 7.17 3.49 17.62
C ALA A 79 7.19 2.86 16.21
N PRO A 80 8.02 3.38 15.28
CA PRO A 80 8.19 2.77 13.96
C PRO A 80 8.51 1.28 14.07
N GLY A 81 7.73 0.42 13.41
CA GLY A 81 7.89 -1.04 13.46
C GLY A 81 7.27 -1.74 14.69
N GLU A 82 6.76 -1.01 15.67
CA GLU A 82 6.16 -1.62 16.88
C GLU A 82 4.66 -1.91 16.75
N SER A 83 4.01 -1.38 15.72
CA SER A 83 2.59 -1.63 15.48
C SER A 83 2.31 -3.14 15.39
N PRO A 84 1.30 -3.67 16.11
CA PRO A 84 0.92 -5.08 16.02
C PRO A 84 0.61 -5.51 14.58
N LEU A 85 0.01 -4.62 13.78
CA LEU A 85 -0.26 -4.91 12.37
C LEU A 85 1.02 -4.92 11.53
N ALA A 86 1.99 -4.05 11.83
CA ALA A 86 3.28 -4.07 11.15
C ALA A 86 4.04 -5.37 11.44
N LYS A 87 4.07 -5.82 12.70
CA LYS A 87 4.67 -7.11 13.10
C LYS A 87 3.99 -8.29 12.45
N LEU A 88 2.65 -8.30 12.41
CA LEU A 88 1.88 -9.37 11.78
C LEU A 88 2.22 -9.51 10.29
N LEU A 89 2.46 -8.39 9.60
CA LEU A 89 2.70 -8.36 8.16
C LEU A 89 4.18 -8.45 7.78
N GLU A 90 5.10 -8.46 8.74
CA GLU A 90 6.54 -8.33 8.51
C GLU A 90 7.05 -9.40 7.54
N ASP A 91 6.81 -10.68 7.85
CA ASP A 91 7.24 -11.80 7.03
C ASP A 91 6.62 -11.78 5.63
N ASP A 92 5.34 -11.42 5.52
CA ASP A 92 4.65 -11.33 4.22
C ASP A 92 5.21 -10.21 3.36
N MET A 93 5.50 -9.06 3.98
CA MET A 93 6.07 -7.91 3.30
C MET A 93 7.47 -8.20 2.79
N GLU A 94 8.30 -8.91 3.56
CA GLU A 94 9.62 -9.36 3.11
C GLU A 94 9.50 -10.38 1.96
N ARG A 95 8.65 -11.40 2.09
CA ARG A 95 8.40 -12.37 1.02
C ARG A 95 8.00 -11.71 -0.30
N VAL A 96 7.10 -10.73 -0.27
CA VAL A 96 6.66 -10.03 -1.49
C VAL A 96 7.78 -9.17 -2.08
N LYS A 97 8.60 -8.51 -1.26
CA LYS A 97 9.77 -7.75 -1.75
C LYS A 97 10.78 -8.65 -2.44
N GLU A 98 11.09 -9.81 -1.84
CA GLU A 98 12.00 -10.80 -2.44
C GLU A 98 11.47 -11.31 -3.78
N GLN A 99 10.18 -11.66 -3.84
CA GLN A 99 9.54 -12.07 -5.09
C GLN A 99 9.55 -10.96 -6.14
N ALA A 100 9.32 -9.71 -5.75
CA ALA A 100 9.38 -8.56 -6.64
C ALA A 100 10.79 -8.35 -7.21
N ALA A 101 11.82 -8.49 -6.38
CA ALA A 101 13.22 -8.39 -6.79
C ALA A 101 13.60 -9.53 -7.76
N ALA A 102 13.22 -10.77 -7.44
CA ALA A 102 13.44 -11.92 -8.33
C ALA A 102 12.74 -11.73 -9.69
N LEU A 103 11.51 -11.22 -9.69
CA LEU A 103 10.77 -10.91 -10.92
C LEU A 103 11.46 -9.80 -11.73
N ALA A 104 11.94 -8.74 -11.08
CA ALA A 104 12.68 -7.66 -11.74
C ALA A 104 13.97 -8.18 -12.41
N THR A 105 14.74 -9.04 -11.73
CA THR A 105 15.93 -9.69 -12.29
C THR A 105 15.59 -10.53 -13.52
N ARG A 106 14.49 -11.29 -13.47
CA ARG A 106 14.02 -12.06 -14.64
C ARG A 106 13.70 -11.14 -15.81
N PHE A 107 12.94 -10.06 -15.60
CA PHE A 107 12.66 -9.10 -16.67
C PHE A 107 13.94 -8.48 -17.26
N ALA A 108 14.91 -8.11 -16.43
CA ALA A 108 16.19 -7.59 -16.90
C ALA A 108 16.95 -8.57 -17.80
N SER A 109 16.95 -9.88 -17.44
CA SER A 109 17.59 -10.91 -18.27
C SER A 109 16.94 -11.08 -19.65
N PHE A 110 15.61 -10.91 -19.76
CA PHE A 110 14.92 -10.98 -21.04
C PHE A 110 15.19 -9.76 -21.94
N SER A 111 15.31 -8.57 -21.35
CA SER A 111 15.62 -7.33 -22.08
C SER A 111 17.05 -7.29 -22.64
N GLY A 112 17.96 -8.12 -22.10
CA GLY A 112 19.35 -8.21 -22.55
C GLY A 112 19.59 -9.12 -23.76
N THR A 113 18.60 -9.86 -24.25
CA THR A 113 18.77 -10.83 -25.36
C THR A 113 18.33 -10.29 -26.73
N THR A 114 17.72 -9.10 -26.79
CA THR A 114 17.35 -8.45 -28.06
C THR A 114 18.50 -7.59 -28.59
N GLY A 115 19.47 -8.22 -29.27
CA GLY A 115 20.42 -7.47 -30.09
C GLY A 115 21.80 -8.08 -30.21
N SER A 116 21.91 -9.26 -30.85
CA SER A 116 23.09 -9.57 -31.67
C SER A 116 22.81 -10.76 -32.58
N HIS A 117 22.53 -10.49 -33.85
CA HIS A 117 22.80 -11.35 -35.00
C HIS A 117 22.27 -10.69 -36.29
N PRO A 118 22.95 -10.86 -37.44
CA PRO A 118 24.38 -10.78 -37.71
C PRO A 118 24.76 -9.51 -38.51
#